data_AF-A0A4Q0ZAG8-F1
#
_entry.id   AF-A0A4Q0ZAG8-F1
#
_cell.length_a   1.000
_cell.length_b   1.000
_cell.length_c   1.000
_cell.angle_alpha   90.00
_cell.angle_beta   90.00
_cell.angle_gamma   90.00
#
_symmetry.space_group_name_H-M   'P 1'
#
loop_
_entity.id
_entity.type
_entity.pdbx_description
1 polymer ?
#
loop_
_entity_poly.entity_id
_entity_poly.type
_entity_poly.pdbx_seq_one_letter_code
_entity_poly.pdbx_strand_id
1 'polypeptide(L)'
;MQLIIIGSIVIVSLILLFVVVFLLINNNSSKQATTKKINQNQNKVIDLDEIRFPKNVENMNGTVLTQACKVIIDSYRALNYSNKLPSAMDKIEWHTWQISILLFFLKSKYVLNISNSNQLFHETILNLSKNHINQDMQKILKKYLDNANVDKDRDTLSKDIIWTAREVSIILHEILEPK
;
A
#
# COMPACT_ATOMS: atom_id res chain seq x y z
N MET A 1 -13.89 22.59 -52.17
CA MET A 1 -14.40 21.74 -51.07
C MET A 1 -13.38 20.66 -50.68
N GLN A 2 -12.84 19.87 -51.61
CA GLN A 2 -11.84 18.82 -51.31
C GLN A 2 -10.54 19.34 -50.68
N LEU A 3 -9.99 20.47 -51.15
CA LEU A 3 -8.76 21.06 -50.57
C LEU A 3 -8.95 21.54 -49.12
N ILE A 4 -10.16 21.98 -48.75
CA ILE A 4 -10.50 22.40 -47.38
C ILE A 4 -10.59 21.18 -46.46
N ILE A 5 -11.15 20.07 -46.96
CA ILE A 5 -11.24 18.80 -46.23
C ILE A 5 -9.85 18.18 -46.04
N ILE A 6 -8.99 18.22 -47.06
CA ILE A 6 -7.61 17.73 -46.95
C ILE A 6 -6.81 18.60 -45.97
N GLY A 7 -6.98 19.93 -46.03
CA GLY A 7 -6.36 20.86 -45.08
C GLY A 7 -6.79 20.62 -43.64
N SER A 8 -8.08 20.37 -43.38
CA SER A 8 -8.57 20.10 -42.03
C SER A 8 -8.05 18.77 -41.47
N ILE A 9 -7.94 17.72 -42.30
CA ILE A 9 -7.38 16.42 -41.89
C ILE A 9 -5.89 16.54 -41.49
N VAL A 10 -5.11 17.33 -42.24
CA VAL A 10 -3.68 17.56 -41.93
C VAL A 10 -3.53 18.33 -40.61
N ILE A 11 -4.36 19.34 -40.38
CA ILE A 11 -4.34 20.14 -39.14
C ILE A 11 -4.72 19.28 -37.93
N VAL A 12 -5.78 18.47 -38.04
CA VAL A 12 -6.19 17.56 -36.94
C VAL A 12 -5.11 16.53 -36.62
N SER A 13 -4.44 16.01 -37.65
CA SER A 13 -3.33 15.05 -37.48
C SER A 13 -2.13 15.68 -36.77
N LEU A 14 -1.79 16.94 -37.08
CA LEU A 14 -0.72 17.69 -36.41
C LEU A 14 -1.04 17.97 -34.94
N ILE A 15 -2.29 18.30 -34.61
CA ILE A 15 -2.73 18.53 -33.22
C ILE A 15 -2.63 17.24 -32.41
N LEU A 16 -3.07 16.11 -32.97
CA LEU A 16 -2.95 14.79 -32.33
C LEU A 16 -1.49 14.43 -32.04
N LEU A 17 -0.59 14.69 -32.99
CA LEU A 17 0.83 14.42 -32.84
C LEU A 17 1.45 15.30 -31.75
N PHE A 18 1.03 16.57 -31.66
CA PHE A 18 1.45 17.48 -30.60
C PHE A 18 0.99 17.03 -29.21
N VAL A 19 -0.25 16.53 -29.08
CA VAL A 19 -0.78 15.98 -27.82
C VAL A 19 0.00 14.74 -27.38
N VAL A 20 0.36 13.84 -28.30
CA VAL A 20 1.16 12.66 -27.98
C VAL A 20 2.56 13.05 -27.51
N VAL A 21 3.22 14.00 -28.18
CA VAL A 21 4.54 14.51 -27.77
C VAL A 21 4.46 15.22 -26.41
N PHE A 22 3.41 16.01 -26.17
CA PHE A 22 3.18 16.68 -24.89
C PHE A 22 2.94 15.67 -23.74
N LEU A 23 2.18 14.60 -23.99
CA LEU A 23 1.98 13.52 -23.02
C LEU A 23 3.27 12.73 -22.74
N LEU A 24 4.11 12.49 -23.75
CA LEU A 24 5.42 11.85 -23.58
C LEU A 24 6.40 12.72 -22.80
N ILE A 25 6.40 14.04 -23.01
CA ILE A 25 7.25 14.98 -22.27
C ILE A 25 6.82 15.11 -20.80
N ASN A 26 5.51 15.13 -20.51
CA ASN A 26 5.02 15.23 -19.13
C ASN A 26 5.21 13.94 -18.31
N ASN A 27 5.42 12.80 -18.96
CA ASN A 27 5.78 11.54 -18.29
C ASN A 27 7.26 11.51 -17.84
N ASN A 28 8.08 12.44 -18.32
CA ASN A 28 9.44 12.66 -17.84
C ASN A 28 9.48 13.66 -16.67
N SER A 29 8.56 13.49 -15.71
CA SER A 29 8.87 13.87 -14.34
C SER A 29 10.07 13.03 -13.92
N SER A 30 11.26 13.60 -14.10
CA SER A 30 12.51 13.11 -13.56
C SER A 30 12.28 12.82 -12.08
N LYS A 31 11.95 11.56 -11.77
CA LYS A 31 12.28 10.99 -10.48
C LYS A 31 13.79 11.12 -10.42
N GLN A 32 14.28 12.10 -9.67
CA GLN A 32 15.62 11.99 -9.12
C GLN A 32 15.62 10.65 -8.41
N ALA A 33 16.18 9.64 -9.07
CA ALA A 33 16.64 8.46 -8.41
C ALA A 33 17.79 8.97 -7.54
N THR A 34 17.48 9.46 -6.34
CA THR A 34 18.42 9.35 -5.24
C THR A 34 18.78 7.89 -5.20
N THR A 35 19.97 7.59 -5.72
CA THR A 35 20.63 6.31 -5.52
C THR A 35 20.85 6.21 -4.01
N LYS A 36 19.82 5.79 -3.26
CA LYS A 36 20.00 5.28 -1.92
C LYS A 36 21.01 4.16 -2.11
N LYS A 37 22.22 4.39 -1.60
CA LYS A 37 23.23 3.34 -1.46
C LYS A 37 22.50 2.11 -0.95
N ILE A 38 22.44 1.08 -1.79
CA ILE A 38 22.03 -0.25 -1.35
C ILE A 38 23.17 -0.68 -0.42
N ASN A 39 23.07 -0.29 0.84
CA ASN A 39 23.80 -0.97 1.89
C ASN A 39 23.23 -2.38 1.89
N GLN A 40 24.01 -3.30 1.34
CA GLN A 40 23.83 -4.73 1.53
C GLN A 40 24.07 -5.06 3.00
N ASN A 41 23.16 -4.63 3.89
CA ASN A 41 23.04 -5.24 5.20
C ASN A 41 22.17 -6.47 5.02
N GLN A 42 22.85 -7.59 4.79
CA GLN A 42 22.30 -8.92 4.95
C GLN A 42 21.69 -9.02 6.37
N ASN A 43 20.41 -9.39 6.43
CA ASN A 43 19.70 -9.89 7.62
C ASN A 43 19.72 -9.04 8.90
N LYS A 44 19.64 -7.69 8.82
CA LYS A 44 19.17 -6.95 10.01
C LYS A 44 17.67 -7.18 10.15
N VAL A 45 17.25 -7.95 11.15
CA VAL A 45 15.86 -8.04 11.58
C VAL A 45 15.39 -6.63 11.91
N ILE A 46 14.31 -6.19 11.27
CA ILE A 46 13.74 -4.87 11.50
C ILE A 46 12.85 -4.98 12.73
N ASP A 47 13.21 -4.20 13.75
CA ASP A 47 12.37 -4.02 14.93
C ASP A 47 11.28 -3.00 14.62
N LEU A 48 10.02 -3.40 14.80
CA LEU A 48 8.86 -2.53 14.62
C LEU A 48 8.89 -1.34 15.58
N ASP A 49 9.51 -1.50 16.75
CA ASP A 49 9.64 -0.43 17.74
C ASP A 49 10.59 0.69 17.27
N GLU A 50 11.54 0.40 16.37
CA GLU A 50 12.46 1.37 15.77
C GLU A 50 11.83 2.13 14.58
N ILE A 51 10.69 1.68 14.04
CA ILE A 51 10.05 2.30 12.88
C ILE A 51 9.31 3.58 13.30
N ARG A 52 9.51 4.63 12.50
CA ARG A 52 8.77 5.90 12.58
C ARG A 52 7.57 5.87 11.65
N PHE A 53 6.50 6.57 12.03
CA PHE A 53 5.27 6.68 11.25
C PHE A 53 4.95 8.16 10.98
N PRO A 54 4.02 8.47 10.07
CA PRO A 54 3.57 9.83 9.87
C PRO A 54 3.07 10.44 11.17
N LYS A 55 3.45 11.70 11.46
CA LYS A 55 3.10 12.37 12.74
C LYS A 55 1.60 12.30 13.05
N ASN A 56 0.77 12.42 12.02
CA ASN A 56 -0.69 12.34 12.16
C ASN A 56 -1.17 10.96 12.64
N VAL A 57 -0.45 9.88 12.32
CA VAL A 57 -0.69 8.53 12.83
C VAL A 57 -0.15 8.38 14.25
N GLU A 58 1.10 8.82 14.50
CA GLU A 58 1.74 8.73 15.81
C GLU A 58 0.98 9.52 16.90
N ASN A 59 0.31 10.62 16.51
CA ASN A 59 -0.48 11.45 17.40
C ASN A 59 -1.91 10.90 17.65
N MET A 60 -2.32 9.80 17.02
CA MET A 60 -3.62 9.20 17.28
C MET A 60 -3.65 8.58 18.68
N ASN A 61 -4.64 8.95 19.48
CA ASN A 61 -4.90 8.23 20.73
C ASN A 61 -5.46 6.81 20.43
N GLY A 62 -5.46 5.93 21.42
CA GLY A 62 -5.86 4.53 21.24
C GLY A 62 -7.28 4.35 20.70
N THR A 63 -8.24 5.21 21.07
CA THR A 63 -9.61 5.15 20.56
C THR A 63 -9.67 5.49 19.07
N VAL A 64 -9.01 6.59 18.66
CA VAL A 64 -8.94 7.04 17.26
C VAL A 64 -8.21 6.00 16.41
N LEU A 65 -7.08 5.49 16.90
CA LEU A 65 -6.28 4.50 16.20
C LEU A 65 -7.05 3.18 16.02
N THR A 66 -7.75 2.73 17.06
CA THR A 66 -8.62 1.54 16.98
C THR A 66 -9.75 1.75 15.98
N GLN A 67 -10.40 2.92 15.98
CA GLN A 67 -11.46 3.22 15.03
C GLN A 67 -10.94 3.25 13.60
N ALA A 68 -9.78 3.86 13.37
CA ALA A 68 -9.13 3.88 12.06
C ALA A 68 -8.81 2.46 11.58
N CYS A 69 -8.26 1.61 12.45
CA CYS A 69 -8.00 0.20 12.14
C CYS A 69 -9.28 -0.57 11.80
N LYS A 70 -10.39 -0.34 12.53
CA LYS A 70 -11.70 -0.96 12.23
C LYS A 70 -12.21 -0.57 10.84
N VAL A 71 -12.13 0.71 10.47
CA VAL A 71 -12.53 1.18 9.13
C VAL A 71 -11.73 0.48 8.02
N ILE A 72 -10.44 0.26 8.24
CA ILE A 72 -9.57 -0.49 7.31
C ILE A 72 -10.04 -1.94 7.21
N ILE A 73 -10.35 -2.58 8.33
CA ILE A 73 -10.82 -3.98 8.37
C ILE A 73 -12.20 -4.10 7.70
N ASP A 74 -13.10 -3.15 7.89
CA ASP A 74 -14.40 -3.15 7.24
C ASP A 74 -14.26 -2.97 5.72
N SER A 75 -13.34 -2.13 5.27
CA SER A 75 -12.99 -1.99 3.85
C SER A 75 -12.44 -3.29 3.28
N TYR A 76 -11.52 -3.93 4.02
CA TYR A 76 -10.95 -5.22 3.63
C TYR A 76 -12.02 -6.32 3.54
N ARG A 77 -12.96 -6.35 4.50
CA ARG A 77 -14.10 -7.27 4.49
C ARG A 77 -15.03 -7.02 3.30
N ALA A 78 -15.33 -5.76 2.99
CA ALA A 78 -16.16 -5.39 1.84
C ALA A 78 -15.52 -5.80 0.51
N LEU A 79 -14.19 -5.78 0.43
CA LEU A 79 -13.45 -6.29 -0.72
C LEU A 79 -13.46 -7.82 -0.82
N ASN A 80 -13.88 -8.52 0.23
CA ASN A 80 -14.22 -9.95 0.24
C ASN A 80 -13.12 -10.86 -0.35
N TYR A 81 -11.86 -10.63 0.04
CA TYR A 81 -10.74 -11.42 -0.48
C TYR A 81 -10.82 -12.90 -0.13
N SER A 82 -11.46 -13.27 0.98
CA SER A 82 -11.60 -14.67 1.39
C SER A 82 -12.29 -15.56 0.35
N ASN A 83 -13.14 -14.97 -0.49
CA ASN A 83 -13.91 -15.68 -1.52
C ASN A 83 -13.40 -15.42 -2.96
N LYS A 84 -12.26 -14.74 -3.13
CA LYS A 84 -11.68 -14.44 -4.45
C LYS A 84 -10.65 -15.50 -4.87
N LEU A 85 -10.28 -15.51 -6.14
CA LEU A 85 -9.16 -16.32 -6.63
C LEU A 85 -7.84 -15.89 -5.97
N PRO A 86 -6.85 -16.80 -5.83
CA PRO A 86 -5.55 -16.48 -5.23
C PRO A 86 -4.84 -15.27 -5.86
N SER A 87 -4.99 -15.08 -7.17
CA SER A 87 -4.41 -13.95 -7.91
C SER A 87 -4.96 -12.59 -7.48
N ALA A 88 -6.13 -12.54 -6.84
CA ALA A 88 -6.67 -11.31 -6.28
C ALA A 88 -5.82 -10.80 -5.09
N MET A 89 -5.11 -11.69 -4.41
CA MET A 89 -4.23 -11.33 -3.29
C MET A 89 -3.02 -10.52 -3.76
N ASP A 90 -2.63 -10.65 -5.03
CA ASP A 90 -1.45 -9.99 -5.57
C ASP A 90 -1.77 -8.61 -6.19
N LYS A 91 -3.04 -8.18 -6.13
CA LYS A 91 -3.48 -6.87 -6.62
C LYS A 91 -2.93 -5.75 -5.73
N ILE A 92 -2.28 -4.77 -6.36
CA ILE A 92 -1.80 -3.53 -5.75
C ILE A 92 -2.97 -2.53 -5.72
N GLU A 93 -3.62 -2.38 -4.56
CA GLU A 93 -4.80 -1.53 -4.41
C GLU A 93 -4.94 -0.87 -3.04
N TRP A 94 -3.95 -1.07 -2.15
CA TRP A 94 -3.91 -0.47 -0.82
C TRP A 94 -2.87 0.66 -0.77
N HIS A 95 -3.18 1.71 -0.02
CA HIS A 95 -2.34 2.90 0.04
C HIS A 95 -1.47 2.97 1.30
N THR A 96 -0.31 3.61 1.20
CA THR A 96 0.68 3.69 2.29
C THR A 96 0.12 4.31 3.57
N TRP A 97 -0.85 5.21 3.48
CA TRP A 97 -1.53 5.74 4.67
C TRP A 97 -2.24 4.65 5.50
N GLN A 98 -2.96 3.72 4.86
CA GLN A 98 -3.62 2.58 5.55
C GLN A 98 -2.59 1.69 6.22
N ILE A 99 -1.49 1.38 5.51
CA ILE A 99 -0.43 0.53 6.05
C ILE A 99 0.27 1.17 7.24
N SER A 100 0.47 2.48 7.20
CA SER A 100 1.02 3.24 8.33
C SER A 100 0.16 3.09 9.58
N ILE A 101 -1.17 3.16 9.44
CA ILE A 101 -2.12 2.96 10.53
C ILE A 101 -2.04 1.53 11.07
N LEU A 102 -2.05 0.52 10.20
CA LEU A 102 -2.03 -0.88 10.62
C LEU A 102 -0.72 -1.26 11.35
N LEU A 103 0.42 -0.86 10.80
CA LEU A 103 1.72 -1.12 11.42
C LEU A 103 1.89 -0.35 12.74
N PHE A 104 1.40 0.89 12.84
CA PHE A 104 1.41 1.62 14.10
C PHE A 104 0.45 1.02 15.13
N PHE A 105 -0.70 0.50 14.71
CA PHE A 105 -1.60 -0.27 15.58
C PHE A 105 -0.89 -1.50 16.14
N LEU A 106 -0.23 -2.27 15.29
CA LEU A 106 0.55 -3.46 15.68
C LEU A 106 1.65 -3.10 16.69
N LYS A 107 2.38 -1.99 16.46
CA LYS A 107 3.39 -1.44 17.37
C LYS A 107 2.81 -1.05 18.73
N SER A 108 1.63 -0.44 18.73
CA SER A 108 0.98 0.08 19.95
C SER A 108 0.50 -1.01 20.91
N LYS A 109 0.55 -2.29 20.49
CA LYS A 109 0.13 -3.46 21.28
C LYS A 109 -1.32 -3.37 21.79
N TYR A 110 -2.15 -2.55 21.14
CA TYR A 110 -3.59 -2.52 21.41
C TYR A 110 -4.23 -3.83 20.94
N VAL A 111 -5.29 -4.23 21.64
CA VAL A 111 -6.03 -5.45 21.32
C VAL A 111 -7.29 -5.08 20.58
N LEU A 112 -7.52 -5.72 19.44
CA LEU A 112 -8.70 -5.52 18.62
C LEU A 112 -9.48 -6.81 18.58
N ASN A 113 -10.66 -6.83 19.21
CA ASN A 113 -11.51 -8.01 19.24
C ASN A 113 -12.53 -7.92 18.09
N ILE A 114 -12.44 -8.84 17.13
CA ILE A 114 -13.37 -8.94 16.01
C ILE A 114 -13.94 -10.36 15.98
N SER A 115 -15.26 -10.45 15.97
CA SER A 115 -15.96 -11.72 15.73
C SER A 115 -15.65 -12.25 14.33
N ASN A 116 -15.44 -13.56 14.21
CA ASN A 116 -15.24 -14.27 12.94
C ASN A 116 -13.99 -13.82 12.14
N SER A 117 -12.89 -13.49 12.83
CA SER A 117 -11.60 -13.15 12.18
C SER A 117 -11.13 -14.22 11.18
N ASN A 118 -11.36 -15.50 11.45
CA ASN A 118 -10.97 -16.59 10.56
C ASN A 118 -11.66 -16.56 9.19
N GLN A 119 -12.87 -15.99 9.08
CA GLN A 119 -13.59 -15.88 7.80
C GLN A 119 -13.15 -14.68 6.97
N LEU A 120 -12.31 -13.81 7.54
CA LEU A 120 -11.80 -12.61 6.89
C LEU A 120 -10.73 -12.95 5.84
N PHE A 121 -9.93 -13.96 6.10
CA PHE A 121 -8.73 -14.24 5.31
C PHE A 121 -8.97 -15.30 4.23
N HIS A 122 -8.27 -15.15 3.12
CA HIS A 122 -8.19 -16.17 2.09
C HIS A 122 -7.40 -17.39 2.61
N GLU A 123 -7.73 -18.59 2.13
CA GLU A 123 -7.09 -19.85 2.55
C GLU A 123 -5.56 -19.83 2.44
N THR A 124 -5.02 -19.13 1.43
CA THR A 124 -3.58 -18.98 1.22
C THR A 124 -2.88 -18.22 2.32
N ILE A 125 -3.59 -17.42 3.12
CA ILE A 125 -3.06 -16.73 4.30
C ILE A 125 -3.24 -17.63 5.53
N LEU A 126 -4.42 -18.24 5.69
CA LEU A 126 -4.73 -19.13 6.82
C LEU A 126 -3.81 -20.35 6.88
N ASN A 127 -3.36 -20.84 5.72
CA ASN A 127 -2.49 -22.01 5.62
C ASN A 127 -1.00 -21.68 5.80
N LEU A 128 -0.62 -20.40 6.02
CA LEU A 128 0.76 -20.03 6.26
C LEU A 128 1.21 -20.45 7.66
N SER A 129 2.39 -21.05 7.76
CA SER A 129 3.02 -21.26 9.06
C SER A 129 3.47 -19.92 9.66
N LYS A 130 3.57 -19.83 10.99
CA LYS A 130 4.10 -18.64 11.68
C LYS A 130 5.46 -18.16 11.16
N ASN A 131 6.35 -19.07 10.79
CA ASN A 131 7.66 -18.70 10.21
C ASN A 131 7.53 -17.94 8.88
N HIS A 132 6.64 -18.39 8.00
CA HIS A 132 6.36 -17.70 6.73
C HIS A 132 5.73 -16.32 6.97
N ILE A 133 4.79 -16.22 7.92
CA ILE A 133 4.18 -14.94 8.29
C ILE A 133 5.25 -13.97 8.82
N ASN A 134 6.13 -14.42 9.71
CA ASN A 134 7.24 -13.62 10.23
C ASN A 134 8.18 -13.14 9.11
N GLN A 135 8.53 -14.01 8.16
CA GLN A 135 9.36 -13.64 7.01
C GLN A 135 8.69 -12.60 6.12
N ASP A 136 7.39 -12.75 5.85
CA ASP A 136 6.66 -11.79 5.04
C ASP A 136 6.46 -10.46 5.77
N MET A 137 6.23 -10.48 7.09
CA MET A 137 6.25 -9.27 7.92
C MET A 137 7.59 -8.53 7.79
N GLN A 138 8.73 -9.22 7.85
CA GLN A 138 10.03 -8.58 7.67
C GLN A 138 10.19 -7.95 6.28
N LYS A 139 9.67 -8.58 5.22
CA LYS A 139 9.63 -7.99 3.87
C LYS A 139 8.75 -6.75 3.81
N ILE A 140 7.57 -6.79 4.44
CA ILE A 140 6.63 -5.67 4.54
C ILE A 140 7.27 -4.48 5.26
N LEU A 141 7.91 -4.72 6.42
CA LEU A 141 8.60 -3.68 7.18
C LEU A 141 9.75 -3.07 6.38
N LYS A 142 10.53 -3.89 5.68
CA LYS A 142 11.60 -3.41 4.79
C LYS A 142 11.03 -2.53 3.67
N LYS A 143 9.99 -3.00 2.98
CA LYS A 143 9.29 -2.25 1.93
C LYS A 143 8.75 -0.92 2.47
N TYR A 144 8.22 -0.91 3.70
CA TYR A 144 7.74 0.30 4.34
C TYR A 144 8.88 1.31 4.54
N LEU A 145 10.00 0.90 5.14
CA LEU A 145 11.15 1.78 5.35
C LEU A 145 11.76 2.32 4.05
N ASP A 146 11.72 1.52 2.98
CA ASP A 146 12.31 1.91 1.70
C ASP A 146 11.44 2.94 0.96
N ASN A 147 10.11 2.82 1.05
CA ASN A 147 9.17 3.55 0.20
C ASN A 147 8.29 4.58 0.94
N ALA A 148 7.91 4.33 2.19
CA ALA A 148 7.03 5.22 2.94
C ALA A 148 7.78 6.49 3.35
N ASN A 149 7.28 7.65 2.92
CA ASN A 149 7.79 8.93 3.37
C ASN A 149 6.92 9.47 4.52
N VAL A 150 7.40 9.29 5.74
CA VAL A 150 6.70 9.65 6.98
C VAL A 150 6.49 11.16 7.16
N ASP A 151 7.21 12.00 6.42
CA ASP A 151 7.05 13.45 6.50
C ASP A 151 5.89 13.96 5.62
N LYS A 152 5.31 13.09 4.78
CA LYS A 152 4.17 13.43 3.93
C LYS A 152 2.85 13.41 4.69
N ASP A 153 1.93 14.22 4.20
CA ASP A 153 0.57 14.30 4.72
C ASP A 153 -0.29 13.11 4.27
N ARG A 154 -1.49 13.01 4.88
CA ARG A 154 -2.46 11.95 4.61
C ARG A 154 -2.83 11.85 3.13
N ASP A 155 -3.07 12.97 2.46
CA ASP A 155 -3.64 12.94 1.12
C ASP A 155 -2.57 12.50 0.11
N THR A 156 -1.30 12.87 0.33
CA THR A 156 -0.20 12.35 -0.46
C THR A 156 0.05 10.86 -0.22
N LEU A 157 0.01 10.40 1.04
CA LEU A 157 0.18 8.98 1.38
C LEU A 157 -1.02 8.09 0.97
N SER A 158 -2.20 8.69 0.79
CA SER A 158 -3.38 8.00 0.25
C SER A 158 -3.30 7.79 -1.27
N LYS A 159 -2.49 8.59 -1.98
CA LYS A 159 -2.22 8.40 -3.42
C LYS A 159 -1.11 7.39 -3.69
N ASP A 160 -0.35 7.02 -2.67
CA ASP A 160 0.76 6.07 -2.76
C ASP A 160 0.23 4.62 -2.68
N ILE A 161 -0.37 4.16 -3.78
CA ILE A 161 -0.97 2.83 -3.92
C ILE A 161 0.10 1.84 -4.41
N ILE A 162 0.81 1.24 -3.47
CA ILE A 162 1.92 0.30 -3.74
C ILE A 162 1.76 -1.04 -3.02
N TRP A 163 0.71 -1.21 -2.22
CA TRP A 163 0.54 -2.35 -1.33
C TRP A 163 -0.45 -3.36 -1.87
N THR A 164 -0.06 -4.64 -1.80
CA THR A 164 -0.92 -5.73 -2.26
C THR A 164 -1.92 -6.13 -1.20
N ALA A 165 -3.04 -6.70 -1.64
CA ALA A 165 -4.02 -7.29 -0.71
C ALA A 165 -3.36 -8.32 0.22
N ARG A 166 -2.44 -9.14 -0.28
CA ARG A 166 -1.65 -10.11 0.50
C ARG A 166 -0.87 -9.45 1.63
N GLU A 167 -0.16 -8.36 1.36
CA GLU A 167 0.61 -7.64 2.38
C GLU A 167 -0.32 -7.12 3.49
N VAL A 168 -1.49 -6.59 3.11
CA VAL A 168 -2.50 -6.13 4.07
C VAL A 168 -3.06 -7.30 4.88
N SER A 169 -3.36 -8.43 4.24
CA SER A 169 -3.85 -9.63 4.92
C SER A 169 -2.89 -10.13 5.98
N ILE A 170 -1.59 -10.11 5.70
CA ILE A 170 -0.55 -10.57 6.63
C ILE A 170 -0.47 -9.67 7.85
N ILE A 171 -0.50 -8.33 7.67
CA ILE A 171 -0.50 -7.39 8.79
C ILE A 171 -1.77 -7.57 9.63
N LEU A 172 -2.93 -7.67 8.99
CA LEU A 172 -4.20 -7.88 9.69
C LEU A 172 -4.24 -9.23 10.43
N HIS A 173 -3.64 -10.27 9.85
CA HIS A 173 -3.52 -11.57 10.51
C HIS A 173 -2.74 -11.45 11.82
N GLU A 174 -1.57 -10.79 11.81
CA GLU A 174 -0.77 -10.54 13.02
C GLU A 174 -1.49 -9.66 14.07
N ILE A 175 -2.34 -8.73 13.64
CA ILE A 175 -3.13 -7.90 14.56
C ILE A 175 -4.23 -8.70 15.25
N LEU A 176 -4.87 -9.62 14.52
CA LEU A 176 -6.05 -10.36 14.99
C LEU A 176 -5.73 -11.73 15.60
N GLU A 177 -4.49 -12.21 15.45
CA GLU A 177 -4.06 -13.45 16.09
C GLU A 177 -4.04 -13.29 17.61
N PRO A 178 -4.68 -14.20 18.38
CA PRO A 178 -4.63 -14.16 19.83
C PRO A 178 -3.19 -14.37 20.30
N LYS A 179 -2.71 -13.46 21.16
CA LYS A 179 -1.37 -13.53 21.78
C LYS A 179 -1.35 -14.40 23.02
#